data_AF-A0A8S3R2Y3-F1
#
_entry.id   AF-A0A8S3R2Y3-F1
#
_cell.length_a   1.000
_cell.length_b   1.000
_cell.length_c   1.000
_cell.angle_alpha   90.00
_cell.angle_beta   90.00
_cell.angle_gamma   90.00
#
_symmetry.space_group_name_H-M   'P 1'
#
loop_
_entity.id
_entity.type
_entity.pdbx_description
1 polymer ?
#
loop_
_entity_poly.entity_id
_entity_poly.type
_entity_poly.pdbx_seq_one_letter_code
_entity_poly.pdbx_strand_id
1 'polypeptide(L)'
;MSIRAKFDGGKFYNRVNRGSWHARCYGGGLRKNFGPKWSPTVWEKVTGTKAGCTKSRPEYKARAYQRKIKSAAVSAKSKSTLEYGKDALECIPDVSSDTLQADIQEYLGKHINVDEAVLTALETQTKEQSHSGVWHEEGTKFLNRRISHKWIIDEASGTSEWYAGTVTSIVSGVDGAPDTIYDVQYDNESEAFEVDHLQEDLSTGS
;
A
#
# COMPACT_ATOMS: atom_id res chain seq x y z
N MET A 1 -24.12 7.03 -5.78
CA MET A 1 -23.39 8.15 -5.14
C MET A 1 -23.33 7.85 -3.65
N SER A 2 -22.14 7.75 -3.03
CA SER A 2 -22.09 7.56 -1.57
C SER A 2 -22.58 8.85 -0.90
N ILE A 3 -23.39 8.74 0.15
CA ILE A 3 -23.96 9.90 0.84
C ILE A 3 -22.84 10.77 1.44
N ARG A 4 -21.69 10.16 1.76
CA ARG A 4 -20.47 10.80 2.23
C ARG A 4 -19.88 11.81 1.24
N ALA A 5 -19.96 11.53 -0.06
CA ALA A 5 -19.51 12.47 -1.10
C ALA A 5 -20.30 13.80 -1.10
N LYS A 6 -21.52 13.81 -0.55
CA LYS A 6 -22.30 15.05 -0.36
C LYS A 6 -21.82 15.88 0.83
N PHE A 7 -21.33 15.23 1.89
CA PHE A 7 -20.83 15.89 3.10
C PHE A 7 -19.38 16.37 2.95
N ASP A 8 -18.57 15.63 2.20
CA ASP A 8 -17.13 15.89 2.10
C ASP A 8 -16.76 16.90 1.00
N GLY A 9 -17.73 17.39 0.21
CA GLY A 9 -17.48 18.38 -0.84
C GLY A 9 -16.51 17.92 -1.94
N GLY A 10 -16.23 16.61 -2.02
CA GLY A 10 -15.22 16.06 -2.94
C GLY A 10 -15.55 16.35 -4.41
N LYS A 11 -14.59 16.96 -5.11
CA LYS A 11 -14.58 17.07 -6.58
C LYS A 11 -14.33 15.68 -7.18
N PHE A 12 -15.39 14.88 -7.30
CA PHE A 12 -15.39 13.78 -8.25
C PHE A 12 -15.93 14.33 -9.58
N TYR A 13 -15.16 14.16 -10.66
CA TYR A 13 -15.64 14.36 -12.04
C TYR A 13 -16.84 13.44 -12.27
N ASN A 14 -18.04 13.95 -12.02
CA ASN A 14 -19.27 13.19 -12.10
C ASN A 14 -19.89 13.47 -13.48
N ARG A 15 -19.85 12.48 -14.38
CA ARG A 15 -20.48 12.54 -15.72
C ARG A 15 -22.01 12.61 -15.70
N VAL A 16 -22.64 12.87 -14.54
CA VAL A 16 -24.09 12.89 -14.36
C VAL A 16 -24.54 14.21 -13.71
N ASN A 17 -25.02 15.12 -14.55
CA ASN A 17 -25.49 16.48 -14.27
C ASN A 17 -26.80 16.55 -13.45
N ARG A 18 -26.93 15.84 -12.32
CA ARG A 18 -28.16 15.88 -11.49
C ARG A 18 -27.91 16.05 -9.99
N GLY A 19 -27.08 17.01 -9.61
CA GLY A 19 -27.03 17.49 -8.22
C GLY A 19 -26.71 18.98 -8.20
N SER A 20 -27.57 19.79 -7.57
CA SER A 20 -27.39 21.24 -7.53
C SER A 20 -26.04 21.58 -6.91
N TRP A 21 -25.32 22.47 -7.60
CA TRP A 21 -24.03 23.01 -7.17
C TRP A 21 -24.07 23.51 -5.72
N HIS A 22 -25.20 24.08 -5.31
CA HIS A 22 -25.44 24.62 -3.96
C HIS A 22 -25.16 23.59 -2.84
N ALA A 23 -25.69 22.37 -2.94
CA ALA A 23 -25.53 21.36 -1.88
C ALA A 23 -24.06 20.93 -1.65
N ARG A 24 -23.22 20.99 -2.71
CA ARG A 24 -21.80 20.62 -2.63
C ARG A 24 -20.96 21.71 -1.96
N CYS A 25 -21.32 22.99 -2.16
CA CYS A 25 -20.64 24.13 -1.55
C CYS A 25 -20.91 24.24 -0.05
N TYR A 26 -22.09 23.84 0.44
CA TYR A 26 -22.39 23.90 1.87
C TYR A 26 -21.53 22.94 2.71
N GLY A 27 -21.31 21.69 2.25
CA GLY A 27 -20.44 20.75 2.96
C GLY A 27 -18.98 21.23 3.04
N GLY A 28 -18.46 21.81 1.95
CA GLY A 28 -17.13 22.42 1.93
C GLY A 28 -17.04 23.66 2.81
N GLY A 29 -18.04 24.54 2.78
CA GLY A 29 -18.10 25.74 3.63
C GLY A 29 -18.18 25.40 5.12
N LEU A 30 -18.95 24.38 5.49
CA LEU A 30 -19.06 23.92 6.88
C LEU A 30 -17.76 23.26 7.37
N ARG A 31 -17.04 22.53 6.51
CA ARG A 31 -15.68 22.05 6.83
C ARG A 31 -14.67 23.19 6.99
N LYS A 32 -14.77 24.26 6.19
CA LYS A 32 -13.92 25.45 6.35
C LYS A 32 -14.20 26.17 7.67
N ASN A 33 -15.47 26.31 8.04
CA ASN A 33 -15.88 27.07 9.23
C ASN A 33 -15.71 26.29 10.54
N PHE A 34 -16.01 24.98 10.55
CA PHE A 34 -16.02 24.14 11.75
C PHE A 34 -14.87 23.13 11.79
N GLY A 35 -13.94 23.23 10.85
CA GLY A 35 -12.77 22.39 10.76
C GLY A 35 -13.01 21.00 10.13
N PRO A 36 -11.93 20.25 9.87
CA PRO A 36 -11.98 18.97 9.15
C PRO A 36 -12.73 17.86 9.92
N LYS A 37 -12.88 18.01 11.24
CA LYS A 37 -13.62 17.08 12.12
C LYS A 37 -15.13 17.29 12.11
N TRP A 38 -15.65 18.34 11.47
CA TRP A 38 -17.09 18.61 11.44
C TRP A 38 -17.87 17.45 10.81
N SER A 39 -17.50 17.02 9.59
CA SER A 39 -18.29 16.01 8.89
C SER A 39 -18.22 14.60 9.51
N PRO A 40 -17.07 14.09 10.03
CA PRO A 40 -17.06 12.82 10.76
C PRO A 40 -17.95 12.85 12.01
N THR A 41 -17.94 13.97 12.73
CA THR A 41 -18.75 14.15 13.96
C THR A 41 -20.24 14.18 13.66
N VAL A 42 -20.64 14.94 12.63
CA VAL A 42 -22.05 14.97 12.19
C VAL A 42 -22.48 13.60 11.65
N TRP A 43 -21.61 12.92 10.90
CA TRP A 43 -21.88 11.57 10.41
C TRP A 43 -22.12 10.58 11.56
N GLU A 44 -21.27 10.57 12.57
CA GLU A 44 -21.41 9.68 13.72
C GLU A 44 -22.69 9.98 14.50
N LYS A 45 -23.02 11.26 14.71
CA LYS A 45 -24.29 11.66 15.35
C LYS A 45 -25.53 11.23 14.57
N VAL A 46 -25.52 11.36 13.24
CA VAL A 46 -26.68 11.07 12.40
C VAL A 46 -26.85 9.56 12.12
N THR A 47 -25.74 8.85 11.94
CA THR A 47 -25.76 7.43 11.53
C THR A 47 -25.50 6.45 12.66
N GLY A 48 -25.02 6.92 13.82
CA GLY A 48 -24.57 6.07 14.92
C GLY A 48 -23.28 5.29 14.62
N THR A 49 -22.58 5.60 13.52
CA THR A 49 -21.37 4.87 13.09
C THR A 49 -20.20 5.81 12.89
N LYS A 50 -18.99 5.42 13.30
CA LYS A 50 -17.77 6.21 13.04
C LYS A 50 -17.48 6.29 11.55
N ALA A 51 -17.24 7.50 11.04
CA ALA A 51 -16.91 7.73 9.64
C ALA A 51 -15.60 6.99 9.27
N GLY A 52 -15.65 6.12 8.25
CA GLY A 52 -14.50 5.28 7.83
C GLY A 52 -14.56 3.85 8.35
N CYS A 53 -15.37 3.57 9.37
CA CYS A 53 -15.66 2.22 9.82
C CYS A 53 -16.81 1.61 9.00
N THR A 54 -16.72 1.66 7.66
CA THR A 54 -17.50 0.70 6.88
C THR A 54 -16.77 -0.61 7.00
N LYS A 55 -17.07 -1.40 8.05
CA LYS A 55 -16.84 -2.85 8.01
C LYS A 55 -17.54 -3.29 6.74
N SER A 56 -16.79 -3.46 5.65
CA SER A 56 -17.36 -3.94 4.40
C SER A 56 -18.06 -5.22 4.75
N ARG A 57 -19.40 -5.24 4.63
CA ARG A 57 -20.19 -6.42 5.01
C ARG A 57 -19.51 -7.64 4.40
N PRO A 58 -19.36 -8.77 5.12
CA PRO A 58 -18.67 -9.95 4.62
C PRO A 58 -19.13 -10.34 3.20
N GLU A 59 -20.43 -10.17 2.94
CA GLU A 59 -21.06 -10.33 1.63
C GLU A 59 -20.43 -9.49 0.50
N TYR A 60 -20.02 -8.24 0.78
CA TYR A 60 -19.39 -7.37 -0.20
C TYR A 60 -17.96 -7.84 -0.53
N LYS A 61 -17.19 -8.27 0.48
CA LYS A 61 -15.86 -8.88 0.29
C LYS A 61 -15.98 -10.17 -0.51
N ALA A 62 -16.95 -11.02 -0.20
CA ALA A 62 -17.23 -12.26 -0.94
C ALA A 62 -17.59 -11.98 -2.41
N ARG A 63 -18.46 -11.00 -2.69
CA ARG A 63 -18.79 -10.60 -4.07
C ARG A 63 -17.59 -10.01 -4.82
N ALA A 64 -16.76 -9.21 -4.14
CA ALA A 64 -15.54 -8.65 -4.75
C ALA A 64 -14.54 -9.76 -5.11
N TYR A 65 -14.35 -10.74 -4.21
CA TYR A 65 -13.51 -11.91 -4.45
C TYR A 65 -14.04 -12.76 -5.61
N GLN A 66 -15.35 -13.04 -5.64
CA GLN A 66 -15.98 -13.75 -6.76
C GLN A 66 -15.82 -13.02 -8.10
N ARG A 67 -15.90 -11.68 -8.11
CA ARG A 67 -15.62 -10.90 -9.33
C ARG A 67 -14.17 -11.04 -9.77
N LYS A 68 -13.22 -11.04 -8.83
CA LYS A 68 -11.79 -11.23 -9.12
C LYS A 68 -11.50 -12.61 -9.71
N ILE A 69 -12.12 -13.67 -9.17
CA ILE A 69 -12.02 -15.03 -9.74
C ILE A 69 -12.59 -15.06 -11.16
N LYS A 70 -13.78 -14.49 -11.37
CA LYS A 70 -14.43 -14.46 -12.70
C LYS A 70 -13.61 -13.67 -13.72
N SER A 71 -13.02 -12.53 -13.34
CA SER A 71 -12.19 -11.75 -14.25
C SER A 71 -10.88 -12.48 -14.61
N ALA A 72 -10.27 -13.18 -13.65
CA ALA A 72 -9.09 -14.00 -13.91
C ALA A 72 -9.39 -15.14 -14.90
N ALA A 73 -10.53 -15.81 -14.77
CA ALA A 73 -10.95 -16.86 -15.70
C ALA A 73 -11.17 -16.33 -17.13
N VAL A 74 -11.76 -15.13 -17.27
CA VAL A 74 -11.92 -14.47 -18.59
C VAL A 74 -10.57 -14.08 -19.19
N SER A 75 -9.64 -13.57 -18.37
CA SER A 75 -8.29 -13.21 -18.81
C SER A 75 -7.47 -14.43 -19.24
N ALA A 76 -7.64 -15.57 -18.56
CA ALA A 76 -7.00 -16.82 -18.95
C ALA A 76 -7.50 -17.28 -20.33
N LYS A 77 -8.81 -17.16 -20.59
CA LYS A 77 -9.40 -17.50 -21.90
C LYS A 77 -8.92 -16.57 -23.01
N SER A 78 -8.78 -15.26 -22.77
CA SER A 78 -8.28 -14.34 -23.81
C SER A 78 -6.82 -14.58 -24.12
N LYS A 79 -6.00 -14.85 -23.09
CA LYS A 79 -4.57 -15.16 -23.25
C LYS A 79 -4.38 -16.50 -23.97
N SER A 80 -5.15 -17.52 -23.61
CA SER A 80 -5.11 -18.81 -24.30
C SER A 80 -5.59 -18.69 -25.76
N THR A 81 -6.61 -17.88 -26.05
CA THR A 81 -7.06 -17.66 -27.45
C THR A 81 -6.01 -16.91 -28.27
N LEU A 82 -5.23 -16.02 -27.64
CA LEU A 82 -4.13 -15.28 -28.29
C LEU A 82 -2.93 -16.19 -28.59
N GLU A 83 -2.54 -17.04 -27.63
CA GLU A 83 -1.35 -17.90 -27.73
C GLU A 83 -1.60 -19.17 -28.57
N TYR A 84 -2.79 -19.77 -28.48
CA TYR A 84 -3.11 -21.05 -29.14
C TYR A 84 -4.02 -20.90 -30.37
N GLY A 85 -4.50 -19.69 -30.69
CA GLY A 85 -5.34 -19.40 -31.86
C GLY A 85 -6.84 -19.63 -31.64
N LYS A 86 -7.67 -19.06 -32.53
CA LYS A 86 -9.15 -19.14 -32.45
C LYS A 86 -9.71 -20.56 -32.61
N ASP A 87 -8.93 -21.45 -33.23
CA ASP A 87 -9.32 -22.82 -33.56
C ASP A 87 -8.79 -23.86 -32.57
N ALA A 88 -8.18 -23.43 -31.44
CA ALA A 88 -7.84 -24.30 -30.33
C ALA A 88 -9.12 -24.77 -29.62
N LEU A 89 -9.76 -25.79 -30.19
CA LEU A 89 -11.03 -26.35 -29.71
C LEU A 89 -10.86 -27.05 -28.36
N GLU A 90 -9.66 -27.56 -28.04
CA GLU A 90 -9.37 -28.25 -26.79
C GLU A 90 -7.96 -27.88 -26.30
N CYS A 91 -7.90 -27.24 -25.13
CA CYS A 91 -6.66 -27.09 -24.39
C CYS A 91 -6.42 -28.43 -23.68
N ILE A 92 -5.76 -29.37 -24.39
CA ILE A 92 -5.30 -30.62 -23.80
C ILE A 92 -4.10 -30.23 -22.92
N PRO A 93 -4.17 -30.41 -21.59
CA PRO A 93 -3.03 -30.12 -20.74
C PRO A 93 -1.89 -31.09 -21.06
N ASP A 94 -0.67 -30.57 -21.19
CA ASP A 94 0.53 -31.37 -21.50
C ASP A 94 0.81 -32.46 -20.44
N VAL A 95 0.27 -32.26 -19.23
CA VAL A 95 0.39 -33.15 -18.08
C VAL A 95 -1.01 -33.32 -17.49
N SER A 96 -1.42 -34.56 -17.20
CA SER A 96 -2.72 -34.80 -16.58
C SER A 96 -2.74 -34.24 -15.15
N SER A 97 -3.93 -33.89 -14.66
CA SER A 97 -4.12 -33.40 -13.28
C SER A 97 -3.54 -34.36 -12.24
N ASP A 98 -3.63 -35.66 -12.53
CA ASP A 98 -3.25 -36.71 -11.59
C ASP A 98 -1.72 -36.81 -11.50
N THR A 99 -1.01 -36.72 -12.64
CA THR A 99 0.45 -36.62 -12.65
C THR A 99 0.94 -35.36 -11.94
N LEU A 100 0.30 -34.20 -12.17
CA LEU A 100 0.68 -32.97 -11.50
C LEU A 100 0.47 -33.07 -9.97
N GLN A 101 -0.62 -33.69 -9.53
CA GLN A 101 -0.86 -33.92 -8.10
C GLN A 101 0.18 -34.86 -7.50
N ALA A 102 0.57 -35.92 -8.20
CA ALA A 102 1.63 -36.83 -7.75
C ALA A 102 2.97 -36.09 -7.61
N ASP A 103 3.36 -35.28 -8.60
CA ASP A 103 4.60 -34.50 -8.59
C ASP A 103 4.61 -33.47 -7.44
N ILE A 104 3.47 -32.83 -7.18
CA ILE A 104 3.32 -31.91 -6.05
C ILE A 104 3.53 -32.66 -4.73
N GLN A 105 2.89 -33.81 -4.54
CA GLN A 105 3.04 -34.60 -3.31
C GLN A 105 4.47 -35.11 -3.13
N GLU A 106 5.11 -35.54 -4.21
CA GLU A 106 6.52 -35.94 -4.20
C GLU A 106 7.43 -34.77 -3.82
N TYR A 107 7.24 -33.60 -4.43
CA TYR A 107 8.00 -32.40 -4.11
C TYR A 107 7.81 -31.96 -2.66
N LEU A 108 6.56 -31.92 -2.18
CA LEU A 108 6.24 -31.58 -0.80
C LEU A 108 6.88 -32.58 0.17
N GLY A 109 6.81 -33.88 -0.12
CA GLY A 109 7.42 -34.92 0.70
C GLY A 109 8.96 -34.90 0.70
N LYS A 110 9.60 -34.50 -0.40
CA LYS A 110 11.07 -34.42 -0.51
C LYS A 110 11.65 -33.14 0.09
N HIS A 111 10.97 -32.01 -0.10
CA HIS A 111 11.54 -30.69 0.19
C HIS A 111 10.87 -29.97 1.36
N ILE A 112 9.61 -30.29 1.66
CA ILE A 112 8.77 -29.57 2.64
C ILE A 112 8.28 -30.50 3.75
N ASN A 113 8.80 -31.72 3.85
CA ASN A 113 8.55 -32.59 5.01
C ASN A 113 9.34 -32.05 6.20
N VAL A 114 8.78 -31.00 6.80
CA VAL A 114 9.31 -30.30 7.94
C VAL A 114 8.78 -31.00 9.17
N ASP A 115 9.70 -31.52 9.98
CA ASP A 115 9.37 -32.19 11.24
C ASP A 115 8.51 -31.26 12.13
N GLU A 116 7.58 -31.85 12.91
CA GLU A 116 6.64 -31.10 13.75
C GLU A 116 7.39 -30.21 14.77
N ALA A 117 8.57 -30.66 15.20
CA ALA A 117 9.49 -29.89 16.02
C ALA A 117 10.01 -28.61 15.31
N VAL A 118 10.34 -28.70 14.01
CA VAL A 118 10.84 -27.57 13.23
C VAL A 118 9.70 -26.59 12.91
N LEU A 119 8.49 -27.09 12.66
CA LEU A 119 7.30 -26.24 12.52
C LEU A 119 7.03 -25.44 13.79
N THR A 120 7.09 -26.09 14.95
CA THR A 120 6.87 -25.44 16.26
C THR A 120 7.97 -24.40 16.55
N ALA A 121 9.21 -24.69 16.16
CA ALA A 121 10.32 -23.74 16.28
C ALA A 121 10.13 -22.52 15.37
N LEU A 122 9.75 -22.72 14.11
CA LEU A 122 9.45 -21.63 13.16
C LEU A 122 8.27 -20.79 13.62
N GLU A 123 7.21 -21.40 14.15
CA GLU A 123 6.05 -20.69 14.68
C GLU A 123 6.43 -19.84 15.89
N THR A 124 7.21 -20.39 16.83
CA THR A 124 7.72 -19.66 17.99
C THR A 124 8.59 -18.47 17.55
N GLN A 125 9.55 -18.70 16.64
CA GLN A 125 10.42 -17.66 16.11
C GLN A 125 9.63 -16.54 15.40
N THR A 126 8.63 -16.91 14.60
CA THR A 126 7.81 -15.94 13.85
C THR A 126 6.94 -15.12 14.80
N LYS A 127 6.36 -15.74 15.83
CA LYS A 127 5.61 -15.04 16.87
C LYS A 127 6.51 -14.06 17.63
N GLU A 128 7.69 -14.50 18.05
CA GLU A 128 8.66 -13.64 18.73
C GLU A 128 9.08 -12.46 17.87
N GLN A 129 9.35 -12.66 16.57
CA GLN A 129 9.64 -11.56 15.64
C GLN A 129 8.51 -10.52 15.59
N SER A 130 7.26 -10.96 15.52
CA SER A 130 6.10 -10.06 15.48
C SER A 130 5.91 -9.25 16.77
N HIS A 131 6.44 -9.73 17.90
CA HIS A 131 6.39 -9.05 19.20
C HIS A 131 7.65 -8.24 19.52
N SER A 132 8.78 -8.57 18.89
CA SER A 132 10.11 -8.06 19.26
C SER A 132 10.35 -6.58 18.93
N GLY A 133 9.45 -5.91 18.20
CA GLY A 133 9.68 -4.54 17.74
C GLY A 133 10.83 -4.40 16.72
N VAL A 134 11.59 -5.46 16.46
CA VAL A 134 12.71 -5.50 15.50
C VAL A 134 12.27 -5.03 14.11
N TRP A 135 11.05 -5.33 13.69
CA TRP A 135 10.51 -4.82 12.42
C TRP A 135 10.38 -3.29 12.41
N HIS A 136 10.02 -2.69 13.55
CA HIS A 136 9.95 -1.23 13.67
C HIS A 136 11.35 -0.61 13.67
N GLU A 137 12.31 -1.25 14.34
CA GLU A 137 13.72 -0.81 14.40
C GLU A 137 14.47 -1.00 13.07
N GLU A 138 14.18 -2.05 12.31
CA GLU A 138 14.73 -2.24 10.96
C GLU A 138 14.03 -1.33 9.94
N GLY A 139 12.74 -1.05 10.14
CA GLY A 139 11.99 -0.10 9.31
C GLY A 139 12.57 1.32 9.35
N THR A 140 13.20 1.69 10.46
CA THR A 140 13.86 2.98 10.68
C THR A 140 15.29 3.05 10.17
N LYS A 141 15.91 1.93 9.76
CA LYS A 141 17.26 1.96 9.18
C LYS A 141 17.25 2.53 7.77
N PHE A 142 18.21 3.40 7.50
CA PHE A 142 18.31 4.15 6.26
C PHE A 142 19.57 3.81 5.47
N LEU A 143 20.63 3.26 6.10
CA LEU A 143 21.87 2.98 5.40
C LEU A 143 21.66 2.03 4.19
N ASN A 144 22.25 2.37 3.04
CA ASN A 144 22.10 1.70 1.74
C ASN A 144 20.67 1.67 1.18
N ARG A 145 19.75 2.43 1.76
CA ARG A 145 18.36 2.49 1.31
C ARG A 145 18.18 3.58 0.27
N ARG A 146 17.38 3.27 -0.75
CA ARG A 146 16.90 4.26 -1.71
C ARG A 146 15.73 5.04 -1.09
N ILE A 147 15.82 6.35 -1.15
CA ILE A 147 14.84 7.27 -0.56
C ILE A 147 14.33 8.25 -1.62
N SER A 148 13.15 8.80 -1.35
CA SER A 148 12.61 9.97 -2.03
C SER A 148 12.49 11.04 -0.97
N HIS A 149 13.33 12.06 -1.04
CA HIS A 149 13.44 13.11 -0.02
C HIS A 149 12.96 14.44 -0.59
N LYS A 150 12.19 15.19 0.19
CA LYS A 150 11.62 16.46 -0.24
C LYS A 150 12.55 17.59 0.20
N TRP A 151 13.24 18.20 -0.76
CA TRP A 151 14.22 19.25 -0.52
C TRP A 151 13.65 20.62 -0.87
N ILE A 152 13.96 21.65 -0.06
CA ILE A 152 13.59 23.05 -0.33
C ILE A 152 14.66 23.67 -1.22
N ILE A 153 14.29 24.07 -2.44
CA ILE A 153 15.23 24.61 -3.43
C ILE A 153 15.45 26.10 -3.22
N ASP A 154 14.40 26.81 -2.82
CA ASP A 154 14.43 28.26 -2.62
C ASP A 154 13.62 28.64 -1.38
N GLU A 155 14.33 29.05 -0.32
CA GLU A 155 13.77 29.49 0.94
C GLU A 155 12.88 30.73 0.81
N ALA A 156 13.16 31.60 -0.16
CA ALA A 156 12.40 32.83 -0.36
C ALA A 156 11.03 32.58 -1.02
N SER A 157 10.94 31.58 -1.90
CA SER A 157 9.70 31.20 -2.57
C SER A 157 8.96 30.02 -1.91
N GLY A 158 9.61 29.31 -0.98
CA GLY A 158 9.06 28.11 -0.33
C GLY A 158 8.83 26.96 -1.30
N THR A 159 9.55 26.95 -2.43
CA THR A 159 9.44 25.90 -3.43
C THR A 159 10.23 24.68 -3.00
N SER A 160 9.58 23.53 -3.04
CA SER A 160 10.16 22.25 -2.63
C SER A 160 9.86 21.19 -3.69
N GLU A 161 10.86 20.38 -4.01
CA GLU A 161 10.75 19.29 -4.96
C GLU A 161 11.22 17.98 -4.33
N TRP A 162 10.84 16.88 -4.97
CA TRP A 162 11.21 15.54 -4.52
C TRP A 162 12.43 15.06 -5.30
N TYR A 163 13.46 14.67 -4.56
CA TYR A 163 14.69 14.13 -5.09
C TYR A 163 14.83 12.67 -4.70
N ALA A 164 15.15 11.82 -5.68
CA ALA A 164 15.51 10.44 -5.43
C ALA A 164 17.01 10.36 -5.11
N GLY A 165 17.35 9.59 -4.09
CA GLY A 165 18.74 9.40 -3.68
C GLY A 165 18.95 8.10 -2.92
N THR A 166 20.21 7.79 -2.64
CA THR A 166 20.61 6.63 -1.84
C THR A 166 21.43 7.10 -0.67
N VAL A 167 21.10 6.60 0.52
CA VAL A 167 21.86 6.84 1.74
C VAL A 167 23.13 5.99 1.69
N THR A 168 24.29 6.60 1.63
CA THR A 168 25.57 5.91 1.41
C THR A 168 26.30 5.63 2.72
N SER A 169 26.21 6.55 3.67
CA SER A 169 27.09 6.59 4.84
C SER A 169 26.40 7.26 6.04
N ILE A 170 26.89 6.96 7.24
CA ILE A 170 26.49 7.64 8.48
C ILE A 170 27.64 8.53 8.89
N VAL A 171 27.40 9.83 8.93
CA VAL A 171 28.40 10.83 9.31
C VAL A 171 28.50 10.90 10.84
N SER A 172 27.36 10.88 11.53
CA SER A 172 27.31 10.83 12.99
C SER A 172 26.00 10.23 13.49
N GLY A 173 26.04 9.56 14.65
CA GLY A 173 24.89 8.91 15.26
C GLY A 173 24.82 7.40 15.02
N VAL A 174 23.61 6.84 15.13
CA VAL A 174 23.33 5.39 15.02
C VAL A 174 22.18 5.20 14.03
N ASP A 175 22.34 4.31 13.05
CA ASP A 175 21.34 4.09 12.01
C ASP A 175 19.92 3.93 12.57
N GLY A 176 19.00 4.76 12.06
CA GLY A 176 17.62 4.87 12.46
C GLY A 176 17.32 5.71 13.71
N ALA A 177 18.31 6.35 14.35
CA ALA A 177 18.08 7.31 15.41
C ALA A 177 17.73 8.71 14.84
N PRO A 178 16.87 9.51 15.52
CA PRO A 178 16.34 10.77 14.99
C PRO A 178 17.38 11.90 14.86
N ASP A 179 18.49 11.78 15.58
CA ASP A 179 19.63 12.70 15.60
C ASP A 179 20.78 12.25 14.69
N THR A 180 20.55 11.23 13.85
CA THR A 180 21.59 10.70 12.95
C THR A 180 21.73 11.56 11.72
N ILE A 181 22.97 11.87 11.37
CA ILE A 181 23.34 12.60 10.16
C ILE A 181 23.83 11.58 9.13
N TYR A 182 23.22 11.62 7.95
CA TYR A 182 23.51 10.69 6.85
C TYR A 182 24.14 11.41 5.66
N ASP A 183 25.01 10.72 4.96
CA ASP A 183 25.38 11.09 3.59
C ASP A 183 24.36 10.53 2.62
N VAL A 184 23.77 11.39 1.80
CA VAL A 184 22.82 11.01 0.75
C VAL A 184 23.36 11.42 -0.60
N GLN A 185 23.55 10.43 -1.48
CA GLN A 185 23.85 10.67 -2.89
C GLN A 185 22.54 10.77 -3.67
N TYR A 186 22.22 11.97 -4.17
CA TYR A 186 21.06 12.15 -5.05
C TYR A 186 21.40 11.82 -6.50
N ASP A 187 20.42 11.27 -7.23
CA ASP A 187 20.64 10.78 -8.61
C ASP A 187 21.08 11.89 -9.59
N ASN A 188 20.67 13.13 -9.34
CA ASN A 188 20.96 14.28 -10.21
C ASN A 188 22.20 15.08 -9.78
N GLU A 189 22.84 14.67 -8.69
CA GLU A 189 23.96 15.39 -8.10
C GLU A 189 25.23 14.52 -8.15
N SER A 190 26.37 15.16 -8.34
CA SER A 190 27.66 14.46 -8.41
C SER A 190 28.26 14.17 -7.03
N GLU A 191 27.82 14.89 -6.00
CA GLU A 191 28.35 14.81 -4.64
C GLU A 191 27.26 14.36 -3.65
N ALA A 192 27.70 13.75 -2.56
CA ALA A 192 26.82 13.39 -1.47
C ALA A 192 26.56 14.61 -0.58
N PHE A 193 25.35 14.71 -0.05
CA PHE A 193 24.95 15.77 0.86
C PHE A 193 24.71 15.21 2.25
N GLU A 194 25.19 15.93 3.26
CA GLU A 194 24.87 15.65 4.65
C GLU A 194 23.42 16.05 4.94
N VAL A 195 22.64 15.11 5.46
CA VAL A 195 21.23 15.29 5.80
C VAL A 195 21.02 14.89 7.25
N ASP A 196 20.57 15.84 8.06
CA ASP A 196 20.10 15.62 9.43
C ASP A 196 18.59 15.32 9.44
N HIS A 197 18.10 14.77 10.55
CA HIS A 197 16.67 14.55 10.79
C HIS A 197 15.88 13.81 9.68
N LEU A 198 16.59 13.02 8.86
CA LEU A 198 16.03 12.31 7.69
C LEU A 198 14.78 11.48 8.03
N GLN A 199 14.73 10.91 9.24
CA GLN A 199 13.56 10.16 9.72
C GLN A 199 12.30 11.03 9.81
N GLU A 200 12.42 12.27 10.28
CA GLU A 200 11.32 13.20 10.44
C GLU A 200 10.82 13.68 9.06
N ASP A 201 11.73 13.99 8.15
CA ASP A 201 11.43 14.43 6.79
C ASP A 201 10.68 13.36 5.99
N LEU A 202 11.09 12.10 6.12
CA LEU A 202 10.41 10.98 5.45
C LEU A 202 9.05 10.64 6.11
N SER A 203 8.87 10.91 7.40
CA SER A 203 7.61 10.68 8.12
C SER A 203 6.55 11.75 7.86
N THR A 204 6.97 12.99 7.63
CA THR A 204 6.07 14.12 7.37
C THR A 204 5.64 14.21 5.91
N GLY A 205 6.35 13.51 5.01
CA GLY A 205 6.09 13.51 3.56
C GLY A 205 5.05 12.51 3.04
N SER A 206 4.50 11.61 3.87
CA SER A 206 3.57 10.53 3.47
C SER A 206 2.08 10.82 3.70
#